data_AF-A0A6L9PV52-F1
#
_entry.id   AF-A0A6L9PV52-F1
#
_cell.length_a   1.000
_cell.length_b   1.000
_cell.length_c   1.000
_cell.angle_alpha   90.00
_cell.angle_beta   90.00
_cell.angle_gamma   90.00
#
_symmetry.space_group_name_H-M   'P 1'
#
loop_
_entity.id
_entity.type
_entity.pdbx_description
1 polymer ?
#
loop_
_entity_poly.entity_id
_entity_poly.type
_entity_poly.pdbx_seq_one_letter_code
_entity_poly.pdbx_strand_id
1 'polypeptide(L)'
;MKNLPPDFWLAAIGWAYLLTNACRVLTYVPQIVVVWRCRDGAQSISLTTWGSWSVSHLTALLYGTLVVADAFLVAVSLINLAGCGVVTWIAYRRRRAHAQMQPVPEAMRRPRTDSA
;
A
#
# COMPACT_ATOMS: atom_id res chain seq x y z
N MET A 1 13.31 28.78 22.43
CA MET A 1 13.03 27.35 22.64
C MET A 1 14.03 26.87 23.67
N LYS A 2 13.59 26.60 24.91
CA LYS A 2 14.49 26.24 26.03
C LYS A 2 15.18 24.91 25.74
N ASN A 3 16.45 24.80 26.12
CA ASN A 3 17.30 23.60 25.97
C ASN A 3 16.70 22.44 26.77
N LEU A 4 15.78 21.70 26.16
CA LEU A 4 15.30 20.43 26.67
C LEU A 4 16.46 19.42 26.62
N PRO A 5 16.56 18.53 27.62
CA PRO A 5 17.65 17.57 27.66
C PRO A 5 17.54 16.61 26.45
N PRO A 6 18.65 16.09 25.91
CA PRO A 6 18.67 15.34 24.64
C PRO A 6 17.78 14.09 24.64
N ASP A 7 17.60 13.46 25.79
CA ASP A 7 16.71 12.33 26.05
C ASP A 7 15.24 12.65 25.78
N PHE A 8 14.81 13.88 26.05
CA PHE A 8 13.45 14.33 25.74
C PHE A 8 13.14 14.21 24.24
N TRP A 9 14.05 14.69 23.38
CA TRP A 9 13.84 14.66 21.94
C TRP A 9 13.88 13.24 21.39
N LEU A 10 14.77 12.39 21.90
CA LEU A 10 14.83 10.98 21.52
C LEU A 10 13.52 10.25 21.88
N ALA A 11 13.02 10.44 23.10
CA ALA A 11 11.76 9.86 23.53
C ALA A 11 10.58 10.39 22.70
N ALA A 12 10.51 11.69 22.45
CA ALA A 12 9.46 12.30 21.65
C ALA A 12 9.43 11.75 20.21
N ILE A 13 10.60 11.63 19.58
CA ILE A 13 10.73 11.04 18.23
C ILE A 13 10.33 9.56 18.25
N GLY A 14 10.79 8.80 19.24
CA GLY A 14 10.43 7.38 19.38
C GLY A 14 8.93 7.15 19.53
N TRP A 15 8.27 7.93 20.40
CA TRP A 15 6.81 7.85 20.58
C TRP A 15 6.04 8.32 19.35
N ALA A 16 6.47 9.40 18.70
CA ALA A 16 5.87 9.86 17.45
C ALA A 16 6.01 8.80 16.35
N TYR A 17 7.18 8.18 16.24
CA TYR A 17 7.42 7.08 15.31
C TYR A 17 6.51 5.89 15.60
N LEU A 18 6.43 5.44 16.86
CA LEU A 18 5.54 4.33 17.24
C LEU A 18 4.07 4.65 16.91
N LEU A 19 3.58 5.81 17.32
CA LEU A 19 2.18 6.21 17.15
C LEU A 19 1.80 6.34 15.67
N THR A 20 2.65 6.95 14.86
CA THR A 20 2.40 7.10 13.41
C THR A 20 2.38 5.75 12.70
N ASN A 21 3.29 4.84 13.05
CA ASN A 21 3.30 3.49 12.51
C ASN A 21 2.09 2.66 12.96
N ALA A 22 1.68 2.77 14.23
CA ALA A 22 0.48 2.11 14.75
C ALA A 22 -0.79 2.60 14.03
N CYS A 23 -0.95 3.93 13.89
CA CYS A 23 -2.04 4.52 13.12
C CYS A 23 -2.04 4.02 11.68
N ARG A 24 -0.86 3.89 11.06
CA ARG A 24 -0.74 3.36 9.69
C ARG A 24 -1.21 1.91 9.59
N VAL A 25 -0.89 1.06 10.56
CA VAL A 25 -1.41 -0.32 10.60
C VAL A 25 -2.93 -0.35 10.70
N LEU A 26 -3.51 0.48 11.57
CA LEU A 26 -4.97 0.58 11.71
C LEU A 26 -5.65 1.04 10.42
N THR A 27 -5.00 1.94 9.67
CA THR A 27 -5.53 2.43 8.39
C THR A 27 -5.39 1.45 7.23
N TYR A 28 -4.55 0.41 7.32
CA TYR A 28 -4.52 -0.64 6.30
C TYR A 28 -5.84 -1.41 6.23
N VAL A 29 -6.48 -1.68 7.36
CA VAL A 29 -7.74 -2.45 7.41
C VAL A 29 -8.86 -1.82 6.56
N PRO A 30 -9.26 -0.54 6.75
CA PRO A 30 -10.30 0.06 5.94
C PRO A 30 -9.89 0.15 4.46
N GLN A 31 -8.61 0.38 4.15
CA GLN A 31 -8.12 0.42 2.76
C GLN A 31 -8.24 -0.95 2.07
N ILE A 32 -7.85 -2.03 2.76
CA ILE A 32 -8.03 -3.40 2.26
C ILE A 32 -9.50 -3.70 2.02
N VAL A 33 -10.39 -3.33 2.95
CA VAL A 33 -11.84 -3.52 2.81
C VAL A 33 -12.40 -2.75 1.61
N VAL A 34 -11.97 -1.50 1.42
CA VAL A 34 -12.39 -0.67 0.27
C VAL A 34 -11.93 -1.29 -1.04
N VAL A 35 -10.66 -1.67 -1.17
CA VAL A 35 -10.14 -2.36 -2.38
C VAL A 35 -10.91 -3.64 -2.63
N TRP A 36 -11.20 -4.40 -1.57
CA TRP A 36 -11.88 -5.67 -1.69
C TRP A 36 -13.34 -5.51 -2.12
N ARG A 37 -14.00 -4.42 -1.74
CA ARG A 37 -15.39 -4.09 -2.13
C ARG A 37 -15.50 -3.32 -3.44
N CYS A 38 -14.43 -2.70 -3.95
CA CYS A 38 -14.44 -1.95 -5.21
C CYS A 38 -14.83 -2.84 -6.40
N ARG A 39 -15.94 -2.53 -7.06
CA ARG A 39 -16.39 -3.21 -8.29
C ARG A 39 -15.68 -2.70 -9.54
N ASP A 40 -15.13 -1.50 -9.50
CA ASP A 40 -14.59 -0.77 -10.66
C ASP A 40 -13.10 -1.11 -10.92
N GLY A 41 -12.70 -2.35 -10.61
CA GLY A 41 -11.33 -2.81 -10.80
C GLY A 41 -10.28 -2.10 -9.92
N ALA A 42 -10.66 -1.47 -8.81
CA ALA A 42 -9.75 -0.73 -7.91
C ALA A 42 -8.99 0.43 -8.60
N GLN A 43 -9.65 1.14 -9.53
CA GLN A 43 -9.06 2.32 -10.20
C GLN A 43 -8.84 3.51 -9.24
N SER A 44 -9.64 3.63 -8.19
CA SER A 44 -9.53 4.69 -7.17
C SER A 44 -8.23 4.64 -6.35
N ILE A 45 -7.50 3.52 -6.39
CA ILE A 45 -6.27 3.33 -5.63
C ILE A 45 -5.07 3.48 -6.56
N SER A 46 -4.22 4.49 -6.32
CA SER A 46 -2.98 4.69 -7.07
C SER A 46 -1.95 3.60 -6.77
N LEU A 47 -1.76 2.66 -7.71
CA LEU A 47 -0.70 1.63 -7.61
C LEU A 47 0.69 2.25 -7.47
N THR A 48 0.92 3.41 -8.08
CA THR A 48 2.22 4.11 -8.01
C THR A 48 2.54 4.55 -6.58
N THR A 49 1.54 5.09 -5.87
CA THR A 49 1.71 5.56 -4.49
C THR A 49 1.95 4.39 -3.53
N TRP A 50 1.13 3.35 -3.62
CA TRP A 50 1.27 2.18 -2.76
C TRP A 50 2.53 1.35 -3.08
N GLY A 51 2.90 1.31 -4.36
CA GLY A 51 4.15 0.70 -4.82
C GLY A 51 5.38 1.44 -4.31
N SER A 52 5.40 2.78 -4.37
CA SER A 52 6.54 3.56 -3.85
C SER A 52 6.71 3.40 -2.33
N TRP A 53 5.60 3.30 -1.58
CA TRP A 53 5.64 2.99 -0.16
C TRP A 53 6.16 1.58 0.13
N SER A 54 5.81 0.61 -0.71
CA SER A 54 6.34 -0.76 -0.60
C SER A 54 7.85 -0.79 -0.82
N VAL A 55 8.35 -0.12 -1.86
CA VAL A 55 9.80 0.00 -2.10
C VAL A 55 10.50 0.72 -0.96
N SER A 56 9.93 1.81 -0.45
CA SER A 56 10.50 2.55 0.69
C SER A 56 10.65 1.69 1.94
N HIS A 57 9.63 0.90 2.30
CA HIS A 57 9.70 -0.01 3.45
C HIS A 57 10.61 -1.21 3.23
N LEU A 58 10.73 -1.70 1.98
CA LEU A 58 11.73 -2.71 1.65
C LEU A 58 13.15 -2.17 1.85
N THR A 59 13.43 -0.95 1.38
CA THR A 59 14.73 -0.31 1.60
C THR A 59 15.00 -0.09 3.09
N ALA A 60 14.01 0.37 3.86
CA ALA A 60 14.13 0.55 5.31
C ALA A 60 14.37 -0.77 6.05
N LEU A 61 13.71 -1.84 5.61
CA LEU A 61 13.93 -3.20 6.13
C LEU A 61 15.37 -3.64 5.88
N LEU A 62 15.86 -3.54 4.64
CA LEU A 62 17.23 -3.92 4.27
C LEU A 62 18.27 -3.06 4.99
N TYR A 63 18.03 -1.77 5.12
CA TYR A 63 18.91 -0.86 5.84
C TYR A 63 18.94 -1.18 7.34
N GLY A 64 17.78 -1.41 7.94
CA GLY A 64 17.64 -1.80 9.34
C GLY A 64 18.29 -3.14 9.65
N THR A 65 18.24 -4.12 8.76
CA THR A 65 18.87 -5.43 8.96
C THR A 65 20.36 -5.44 8.69
N LEU A 66 20.80 -4.84 7.57
CA LEU A 66 22.18 -4.98 7.08
C LEU A 66 23.13 -3.89 7.56
N VAL A 67 22.60 -2.71 7.95
CA VAL A 67 23.44 -1.55 8.28
C VAL A 67 23.27 -1.14 9.74
N VAL A 68 22.04 -0.87 10.18
CA VAL A 68 21.78 -0.33 11.52
C VAL A 68 21.67 -1.45 12.57
N ALA A 69 21.30 -2.66 12.15
CA ALA A 69 21.01 -3.80 13.02
C ALA A 69 19.95 -3.49 14.12
N ASP A 70 18.97 -2.63 13.78
CA ASP A 70 17.89 -2.24 14.70
C ASP A 70 16.65 -3.11 14.46
N ALA A 71 16.43 -4.06 15.37
CA ALA A 71 15.30 -4.99 15.31
C ALA A 71 13.93 -4.29 15.36
N PHE A 72 13.82 -3.14 16.02
CA PHE A 72 12.56 -2.40 16.11
C PHE A 72 12.24 -1.72 14.77
N LEU A 73 13.22 -1.05 14.15
CA LEU A 73 13.08 -0.49 12.80
C LEU A 73 12.73 -1.57 11.77
N VAL A 74 13.35 -2.74 11.89
CA VAL A 74 13.10 -3.91 11.04
C VAL A 74 11.67 -4.41 11.19
N ALA A 75 11.21 -4.64 12.43
CA ALA A 75 9.86 -5.12 12.70
C ALA A 75 8.79 -4.14 12.18
N VAL A 76 8.97 -2.85 12.44
CA VAL A 76 8.06 -1.80 11.96
C VAL A 76 8.06 -1.74 10.43
N SER A 77 9.23 -1.76 9.80
CA SER A 77 9.33 -1.73 8.34
C SER A 77 8.69 -2.96 7.70
N LEU A 78 8.86 -4.13 8.30
CA LEU A 78 8.27 -5.39 7.82
C LEU A 78 6.74 -5.36 7.87
N ILE A 79 6.15 -4.92 8.99
CA ILE A 79 4.69 -4.82 9.14
C ILE A 79 4.12 -3.85 8.11
N ASN A 80 4.77 -2.71 7.91
CA ASN A 80 4.32 -1.73 6.92
C ASN A 80 4.48 -2.24 5.49
N LEU A 81 5.60 -2.90 5.18
CA LEU A 81 5.84 -3.55 3.90
C LEU A 81 4.74 -4.58 3.58
N ALA A 82 4.36 -5.40 4.56
CA ALA A 82 3.27 -6.35 4.41
C ALA A 82 1.94 -5.63 4.14
N GLY A 83 1.62 -4.58 4.90
CA GLY A 83 0.39 -3.81 4.74
C GLY A 83 0.27 -3.15 3.36
N CYS A 84 1.26 -2.36 2.95
CA CYS A 84 1.24 -1.72 1.63
C CYS A 84 1.41 -2.72 0.48
N GLY A 85 2.16 -3.80 0.68
CA GLY A 85 2.31 -4.89 -0.29
C GLY A 85 0.98 -5.60 -0.55
N VAL A 86 0.21 -5.93 0.49
CA VAL A 86 -1.12 -6.54 0.36
C VAL A 86 -2.08 -5.62 -0.41
N VAL A 87 -2.14 -4.34 -0.06
CA VAL A 87 -3.01 -3.37 -0.76
C VAL A 87 -2.63 -3.27 -2.23
N THR A 88 -1.33 -3.12 -2.54
CA THR A 88 -0.81 -3.05 -3.91
C THR A 88 -1.14 -4.32 -4.69
N TRP A 89 -0.95 -5.49 -4.08
CA TRP A 89 -1.20 -6.79 -4.70
C TRP A 89 -2.68 -7.00 -5.03
N ILE A 90 -3.59 -6.73 -4.08
CA ILE A 90 -5.03 -6.88 -4.30
C ILE A 90 -5.50 -5.91 -5.39
N ALA A 91 -5.06 -4.64 -5.34
CA ALA A 91 -5.40 -3.65 -6.35
C ALA A 91 -4.88 -4.04 -7.74
N TYR A 92 -3.64 -4.56 -7.84
CA TYR A 92 -3.06 -5.04 -9.08
C TYR A 92 -3.86 -6.21 -9.66
N ARG A 93 -4.18 -7.23 -8.85
CA ARG A 93 -4.98 -8.39 -9.29
C ARG A 93 -6.36 -7.98 -9.79
N ARG A 94 -7.06 -7.08 -9.07
CA ARG A 94 -8.37 -6.59 -9.49
C ARG A 94 -8.31 -5.80 -10.80
N ARG A 95 -7.31 -4.94 -10.98
CA ARG A 95 -7.10 -4.21 -12.25
C ARG A 95 -6.86 -5.15 -13.42
N ARG A 96 -6.04 -6.19 -13.24
CA ARG A 96 -5.77 -7.20 -14.27
C ARG A 96 -7.02 -7.99 -14.64
N ALA A 97 -7.81 -8.43 -13.66
CA ALA A 97 -9.07 -9.12 -13.91
C ALA A 97 -10.07 -8.23 -14.66
N HIS A 98 -10.20 -6.96 -14.28
CA HIS A 98 -11.09 -6.01 -14.96
C HIS A 98 -10.64 -5.70 -16.39
N ALA A 99 -9.33 -5.59 -16.65
CA ALA A 99 -8.81 -5.40 -18.01
C ALA A 99 -9.11 -6.60 -18.92
N GLN A 100 -9.09 -7.82 -18.37
CA GLN A 100 -9.47 -9.03 -19.11
C GLN A 100 -10.97 -9.14 -19.38
N MET A 101 -11.80 -8.47 -18.58
CA MET A 101 -13.26 -8.46 -18.72
C MET A 101 -13.78 -7.32 -19.62
N GLN A 102 -12.92 -6.45 -20.16
CA GLN A 102 -13.38 -5.39 -21.06
C GLN A 102 -14.08 -6.01 -22.29
N PRO A 103 -15.33 -5.63 -22.59
CA PRO A 103 -16.10 -6.19 -23.69
C PRO A 103 -15.38 -6.01 -25.02
N VAL A 104 -15.62 -6.94 -25.95
CA VAL A 104 -15.16 -6.86 -27.34
C VAL A 104 -15.42 -5.44 -27.88
N PRO A 105 -14.40 -4.74 -28.41
CA PRO A 105 -14.55 -3.39 -28.96
C PRO A 105 -15.75 -3.34 -29.93
N GLU A 106 -16.54 -2.25 -29.88
CA GLU A 106 -17.72 -2.08 -30.73
C GLU A 106 -17.40 -2.34 -32.22
N ALA A 107 -16.19 -1.97 -32.65
CA ALA A 107 -15.66 -2.21 -34.00
C ALA A 107 -15.52 -3.68 -34.40
N MET A 108 -15.44 -4.59 -33.43
CA MET A 108 -15.32 -6.04 -33.61
C MET A 108 -16.62 -6.77 -33.29
N ARG A 109 -17.65 -6.07 -32.79
CA ARG A 109 -18.98 -6.62 -32.58
C ARG A 109 -19.66 -6.77 -33.96
N ARG A 110 -19.86 -8.02 -34.41
CA ARG A 110 -20.52 -8.26 -35.71
C ARG A 110 -21.92 -7.63 -35.73
N PRO A 111 -22.35 -7.02 -36.86
CA PRO A 111 -23.72 -6.56 -37.00
C PRO A 111 -24.66 -7.73 -36.77
N ARG A 112 -25.64 -7.55 -35.89
CA ARG A 112 -26.63 -8.57 -35.53
C ARG A 112 -27.47 -8.86 -36.78
N THR A 113 -27.22 -9.99 -37.44
CA THR A 113 -27.97 -10.45 -38.62
C THR A 113 -29.26 -11.13 -38.18
N ASP A 114 -30.12 -10.41 -37.46
CA ASP A 114 -31.44 -10.92 -37.08
C ASP A 114 -32.49 -9.89 -37.53
N SER A 115 -32.97 -10.02 -38.78
CA SER A 115 -34.31 -9.60 -39.24
C SER A 115 -34.43 -9.96 -40.74
N ALA A 116 -34.86 -11.20 -40.98
CA ALA A 116 -35.52 -11.64 -42.20
C ALA A 116 -36.91 -12.15 -41.80
#